data_AF-A0A0J8F643-F1
#
_entry.id   AF-A0A0J8F643-F1
#
_cell.length_a   1.000
_cell.length_b   1.000
_cell.length_c   1.000
_cell.angle_alpha   90.00
_cell.angle_beta   90.00
_cell.angle_gamma   90.00
#
_symmetry.space_group_name_H-M   'P 1'
#
loop_
_entity.id
_entity.type
_entity.pdbx_description
1 polymer ?
#
loop_
_entity_poly.entity_id
_entity_poly.type
_entity_poly.pdbx_seq_one_letter_code
_entity_poly.pdbx_strand_id
1 'polypeptide(L)' 'MTEQNVDPNRLTIEEFVVVVQKYTTHPDNIFKQSVIQRSVSNYNCFLLTDQAAVEQATRDHATRLIDTDLANPF' A
#
# COMPACT_ATOMS: atom_id res chain seq x y z
N MET A 1 15.65 -14.11 -24.44
CA MET A 1 14.37 -13.80 -23.79
C MET A 1 14.69 -13.56 -22.33
N THR A 2 14.52 -12.33 -21.90
CA THR A 2 15.04 -11.78 -20.64
C THR A 2 14.60 -12.61 -19.45
N GLU A 3 15.58 -13.21 -18.76
CA GLU A 3 15.45 -13.74 -17.41
C GLU A 3 14.93 -12.60 -16.53
N GLN A 4 13.65 -12.69 -16.16
CA GLN A 4 13.13 -11.92 -15.04
C GLN A 4 13.71 -12.53 -13.77
N ASN A 5 14.94 -12.12 -13.42
CA ASN A 5 15.49 -12.27 -12.09
C ASN A 5 14.61 -11.47 -11.13
N VAL A 6 13.47 -12.04 -10.74
CA VAL A 6 12.71 -11.58 -9.59
C VAL A 6 13.50 -12.05 -8.38
N ASP A 7 14.30 -11.15 -7.81
CA ASP A 7 15.01 -11.39 -6.56
C ASP A 7 13.99 -11.91 -5.52
N PRO A 8 14.10 -13.17 -5.01
CA PRO A 8 13.06 -13.77 -4.18
C PRO A 8 12.96 -13.17 -2.77
N ASN A 9 13.70 -12.10 -2.48
CA ASN A 9 13.77 -11.46 -1.17
C ASN A 9 13.88 -9.93 -1.23
N ARG A 10 13.52 -9.30 -2.35
CA ARG A 10 13.41 -7.84 -2.35
C ARG A 10 12.05 -7.47 -1.79
N LEU A 11 11.94 -7.53 -0.46
CA LEU A 11 10.87 -6.88 0.31
C LEU A 11 10.96 -5.37 0.00
N THR A 12 10.44 -4.94 -1.14
CA THR A 12 10.35 -3.53 -1.45
C THR A 12 9.25 -2.94 -0.58
N ILE A 13 9.52 -1.73 -0.10
CA ILE A 13 8.66 -0.98 0.82
C ILE A 13 7.23 -0.89 0.24
N GLU A 14 7.12 -0.90 -1.08
CA GLU A 14 5.91 -0.99 -1.91
C GLU A 14 4.93 -2.09 -1.49
N GLU A 15 5.41 -3.24 -1.03
CA GLU A 15 4.55 -4.34 -0.56
C GLU A 15 3.77 -4.00 0.71
N PHE A 16 4.31 -3.05 1.49
CA PHE A 16 3.73 -2.50 2.71
C PHE A 16 2.94 -1.22 2.47
N VAL A 17 2.85 -0.77 1.21
CA VAL A 17 2.05 0.40 0.84
C VAL A 17 0.67 -0.06 0.39
N VAL A 18 -0.34 0.55 0.99
CA VAL A 18 -1.74 0.39 0.59
C VAL A 18 -2.30 1.74 0.15
N VAL A 19 -3.22 1.70 -0.78
CA VAL A 19 -3.89 2.86 -1.35
C VAL A 19 -5.38 2.79 -1.08
N VAL A 20 -5.94 3.94 -0.73
CA VAL A 20 -7.38 4.11 -0.47
C VAL A 20 -7.85 5.33 -1.25
N GLN A 21 -8.99 5.21 -1.92
CA GLN A 21 -9.56 6.33 -2.65
C GLN A 21 -9.88 7.51 -1.72
N LYS A 22 -9.68 8.74 -2.20
CA LYS A 22 -10.10 9.94 -1.45
C LYS A 22 -11.62 10.01 -1.43
N TYR A 23 -12.17 10.54 -0.33
CA TYR A 23 -13.61 10.78 -0.14
C TYR A 23 -14.51 9.54 -0.02
N THR A 24 -13.93 8.35 0.12
CA THR A 24 -14.65 7.16 0.56
C THR A 24 -14.58 7.04 2.08
N THR A 25 -15.48 6.28 2.70
CA THR A 25 -15.36 5.91 4.12
C THR A 25 -13.99 5.28 4.33
N HIS A 26 -13.07 6.00 4.98
CA HIS A 26 -11.75 5.47 5.26
C HIS A 26 -11.85 4.43 6.37
N PRO A 27 -11.02 3.37 6.32
CA PRO A 27 -10.84 2.49 7.45
C PRO A 27 -10.39 3.31 8.68
N ASP A 28 -11.11 3.28 9.79
CA ASP A 28 -10.67 3.97 11.02
C ASP A 28 -9.31 3.41 11.51
N ASN A 29 -9.04 2.15 11.20
CA ASN A 29 -7.83 1.45 11.62
C ASN A 29 -6.60 1.73 10.75
N ILE A 30 -6.74 2.06 9.47
CA ILE A 30 -5.58 2.24 8.58
C ILE A 30 -4.72 3.42 9.00
N PHE A 31 -5.33 4.48 9.54
CA PHE A 31 -4.61 5.65 10.05
C PHE A 31 -3.79 5.34 11.30
N LYS A 32 -4.30 4.45 12.17
CA LYS A 32 -3.60 4.07 13.41
C LYS A 32 -2.42 3.13 13.13
N GLN A 33 -2.51 2.34 12.07
CA GLN A 33 -1.47 1.37 11.68
C GLN A 33 -0.49 1.93 10.64
N SER A 34 -0.81 3.08 10.02
CA SER A 34 0.09 3.74 9.06
C SER A 34 1.17 4.55 9.76
N VAL A 35 2.42 4.35 9.32
CA VAL A 35 3.57 5.14 9.75
C VAL A 35 3.63 6.46 8.99
N ILE A 36 3.35 6.41 7.69
CA ILE A 36 3.40 7.58 6.82
C ILE A 36 2.18 7.58 5.91
N GLN A 37 1.56 8.74 5.78
CA GLN A 37 0.52 9.00 4.80
C GLN A 37 1.04 9.95 3.72
N ARG A 38 0.87 9.57 2.46
CA ARG A 38 1.08 10.41 1.28
C ARG A 38 -0.21 10.46 0.49
N SER A 39 -0.47 11.54 -0.23
CA SER A 39 -1.62 11.62 -1.14
C SER A 39 -1.10 11.71 -2.56
N VAL A 40 -1.50 10.75 -3.41
CA VAL A 40 -1.12 10.70 -4.83
C VAL A 40 -2.38 10.79 -5.67
N SER A 41 -2.48 11.84 -6.48
CA SER A 41 -3.67 12.11 -7.32
C SER A 41 -4.97 12.03 -6.50
N ASN A 42 -5.83 11.05 -6.79
CA ASN A 42 -7.12 10.83 -6.13
C ASN A 42 -7.09 9.75 -5.04
N TYR A 43 -5.91 9.30 -4.63
CA TYR A 43 -5.71 8.26 -3.63
C TYR A 43 -4.85 8.75 -2.46
N ASN A 44 -5.08 8.15 -1.30
CA ASN A 44 -4.19 8.23 -0.15
C ASN A 44 -3.39 6.95 -0.08
N CYS A 45 -2.07 7.08 -0.10
CA CYS A 45 -1.11 6.01 0.08
C CYS A 45 -0.69 5.99 1.55
N PHE A 46 -0.85 4.84 2.19
CA PHE A 46 -0.46 4.60 3.56
C PHE A 46 0.67 3.57 3.57
N LEU A 47 1.81 3.96 4.11
CA LEU A 47 2.89 3.04 4.43
C LEU A 47 2.60 2.42 5.79
N LEU A 48 2.47 1.11 5.83
CA LEU A 48 2.17 0.35 7.04
C LEU A 48 3.45 -0.21 7.66
N THR A 49 3.40 -0.54 8.96
CA THR A 49 4.56 -1.06 9.70
C THR A 49 4.91 -2.50 9.34
N ASP A 50 3.89 -3.33 9.12
CA ASP A 50 4.01 -4.79 9.03
C ASP A 50 3.00 -5.39 8.05
N GLN A 51 3.30 -6.59 7.56
CA GLN A 51 2.42 -7.33 6.65
C GLN A 51 1.01 -7.56 7.23
N ALA A 52 0.90 -7.79 8.54
CA ALA A 52 -0.39 -7.99 9.20
C ALA A 52 -1.29 -6.75 9.10
N ALA A 53 -0.69 -5.54 9.15
CA ALA A 53 -1.44 -4.31 8.94
C ALA A 53 -1.89 -4.18 7.49
N VAL A 54 -1.05 -4.61 6.53
CA VAL A 54 -1.40 -4.63 5.09
C VAL A 54 -2.61 -5.52 4.85
N GLU A 55 -2.59 -6.74 5.38
CA GLU A 55 -3.70 -7.68 5.25
C GLU A 55 -5.00 -7.15 5.86
N GLN A 56 -4.91 -6.51 7.04
CA GLN A 56 -6.08 -5.89 7.67
C GLN A 56 -6.63 -4.72 6.85
N ALA A 57 -5.75 -3.85 6.35
CA ALA A 57 -6.14 -2.76 5.47
C ALA A 57 -6.82 -3.28 4.19
N THR A 58 -6.28 -4.34 3.57
CA THR A 58 -6.89 -4.96 2.39
C THR A 58 -8.27 -5.56 2.69
N ARG A 59 -8.47 -6.15 3.87
CA ARG A 59 -9.80 -6.62 4.30
C ARG A 59 -10.78 -5.47 4.51
N ASP A 60 -10.31 -4.31 4.92
CA ASP A 60 -11.11 -3.10 5.12
C ASP A 60 -11.24 -2.26 3.83
N HIS A 61 -11.19 -2.91 2.66
CA HIS A 61 -11.33 -2.28 1.34
C HIS A 61 -10.18 -1.35 0.89
N ALA A 62 -8.98 -1.46 1.48
CA ALA A 62 -7.78 -0.87 0.88
C ALA A 62 -7.23 -1.75 -0.25
N THR A 63 -6.54 -1.15 -1.20
CA THR A 63 -5.86 -1.87 -2.30
C THR A 63 -4.36 -1.81 -2.08
N ARG A 64 -3.59 -2.87 -2.39
CA ARG A 64 -2.13 -2.81 -2.30
C ARG A 64 -1.57 -1.95 -3.44
N LEU A 65 -0.52 -1.17 -3.19
CA LEU A 65 0.09 -0.33 -4.22
C LEU A 65 0.55 -1.17 -5.42
N ILE A 66 1.13 -2.34 -5.17
CA ILE A 66 1.59 -3.29 -6.22
C ILE A 66 0.47 -3.82 -7.12
N ASP A 67 -0.79 -3.74 -6.67
CA ASP A 67 -1.97 -4.15 -7.45
C ASP A 67 -2.51 -2.98 -8.29
N THR A 68 -1.90 -1.80 -8.15
CA THR A 68 -2.27 -0.58 -8.86
C THR A 68 -1.15 -0.09 -9.75
N ASP A 69 -1.50 0.64 -10.80
CA ASP A 69 -0.53 1.32 -11.68
C ASP A 69 -0.04 2.66 -11.09
N LEU A 70 -0.24 2.89 -9.79
CA LEU A 70 0.15 4.14 -9.14
C LEU A 70 1.66 4.15 -8.88
N ALA A 71 2.29 5.29 -9.16
CA ALA A 71 3.69 5.49 -8.82
C ALA A 71 3.89 5.43 -7.31
N ASN A 72 4.93 4.71 -6.87
CA ASN A 72 5.30 4.64 -5.46
C ASN A 72 5.72 6.03 -4.94
N PRO A 73 5.00 6.60 -3.95
CA PRO A 73 5.36 7.90 -3.38
C PRO A 73 6.45 7.83 -2.29
N PHE A 74 7.01 6.64 -2.03
CA PHE A 74 8.01 6.34 -0.99
C PHE A 74 9.35 5.87 -1.55
#